data_AF-A0A075I110-F1
#
_entry.id   AF-A0A075I110-F1
#
_cell.length_a   1.000
_cell.length_b   1.000
_cell.length_c   1.000
_cell.angle_alpha   90.00
_cell.angle_beta   90.00
_cell.angle_gamma   90.00
#
_symmetry.space_group_name_H-M   'P 1'
#
loop_
_entity.id
_entity.type
_entity.pdbx_description
1 polymer ?
#
loop_
_entity_poly.entity_id
_entity_poly.type
_entity_poly.pdbx_seq_one_letter_code
_entity_poly.pdbx_strand_id
1 'polypeptide(L)'
;MSEKIPEHLILDNPAIITKDDIISLASHQFGIQYHYDDFPSDFIYEFNVEYSGSQLLQISVIRPDQSEILLLSRSLPYSDTNVVHHERIFSTDNSINKNIQIHFSEMGFYYQNISSENMIFASMDGKVLKGNYLFLVNIYGVDEQVNIIDSKLILGGKAYGMMGTDELRRDLVVGLLWGTPLALFIGISVAVGSVISGLIYGVYSGFKGKKTDEVMMRFNDVIYALPALPFLIILAVTISNSIFLLVGFLMIFGWVGIAKVSRSMSLQIKTRQYVVASQMMGQKNSKIVFKHIIPQLLPYAFASIAISVPAAITTEAGLSFLGLGDPTFPTWGQILHDANTYGAAARGLWWWIAPPGIMIAITGLAFVFIGNALDAIVNPKLKK
;
A
#
# COMPACT_ATOMS: atom_id res chain seq x y z
N MET A 1 -29.53 19.72 -11.95
CA MET A 1 -28.14 19.94 -11.53
C MET A 1 -27.75 18.76 -10.68
N SER A 2 -26.60 18.13 -10.92
CA SER A 2 -26.12 17.05 -10.05
C SER A 2 -25.76 17.65 -8.69
N GLU A 3 -26.28 17.10 -7.60
CA GLU A 3 -25.85 17.46 -6.25
C GLU A 3 -24.34 17.21 -6.13
N LYS A 4 -23.60 18.20 -5.62
CA LYS A 4 -22.16 18.14 -5.41
C LYS A 4 -21.89 17.61 -4.00
N ILE A 5 -21.52 16.34 -3.91
CA ILE A 5 -21.23 15.65 -2.65
C ILE A 5 -19.86 16.12 -2.11
N PRO A 6 -19.68 16.31 -0.80
CA PRO A 6 -18.40 16.71 -0.22
C PRO A 6 -17.29 15.70 -0.51
N GLU A 7 -16.18 16.18 -1.05
CA GLU A 7 -14.95 15.39 -1.26
C GLU A 7 -14.09 15.40 0.00
N HIS A 8 -13.22 14.39 0.14
CA HIS A 8 -12.26 14.36 1.24
C HIS A 8 -11.18 15.41 1.01
N LEU A 9 -11.00 16.30 1.97
CA LEU A 9 -10.05 17.41 1.88
C LEU A 9 -9.02 17.29 3.00
N ILE A 10 -7.74 17.35 2.63
CA ILE A 10 -6.62 17.41 3.57
C ILE A 10 -5.94 18.76 3.35
N LEU A 11 -5.80 19.53 4.42
CA LEU A 11 -5.16 20.85 4.40
C LEU A 11 -3.92 20.80 5.28
N ASP A 12 -2.74 20.71 4.66
CA ASP A 12 -1.44 20.56 5.34
C ASP A 12 -0.63 21.88 5.42
N ASN A 13 -1.08 22.96 4.78
CA ASN A 13 -0.37 24.24 4.71
C ASN A 13 -1.17 25.37 5.36
N PRO A 14 -1.18 25.46 6.70
CA PRO A 14 -1.85 26.56 7.38
C PRO A 14 -1.14 27.88 7.13
N ALA A 15 -1.90 28.98 7.11
CA ALA A 15 -1.29 30.29 7.27
C ALA A 15 -0.83 30.43 8.73
N ILE A 16 0.45 30.75 8.91
CA ILE A 16 1.09 30.82 10.23
C ILE A 16 1.16 32.28 10.67
N ILE A 17 0.63 32.56 11.86
CA ILE A 17 0.82 33.85 12.53
C ILE A 17 1.46 33.55 13.89
N THR A 18 2.69 34.01 14.05
CA THR A 18 3.38 34.02 15.35
C THR A 18 3.44 35.44 15.88
N LYS A 19 3.11 35.61 17.15
CA LYS A 19 3.31 36.86 17.86
C LYS A 19 4.05 36.56 19.16
N ASP A 20 5.27 37.08 19.25
CA ASP A 20 6.13 36.94 20.42
C ASP A 20 6.05 38.24 21.23
N ASP A 21 5.27 38.21 22.30
CA ASP A 21 5.16 39.26 23.31
C ASP A 21 5.15 38.57 24.70
N ILE A 22 4.73 39.26 25.78
CA ILE A 22 4.54 38.62 27.11
C ILE A 22 3.66 37.36 27.02
N ILE A 23 2.72 37.35 26.08
CA ILE A 23 1.95 36.18 25.68
C ILE A 23 2.43 35.77 24.28
N SER A 24 2.98 34.57 24.17
CA SER A 24 3.28 33.95 22.88
C SER A 24 2.00 33.41 22.26
N LEU A 25 1.78 33.69 20.97
CA LEU A 25 0.67 33.15 20.20
C LEU A 25 1.21 32.47 18.95
N ALA A 26 0.97 31.17 18.82
CA ALA A 26 1.11 30.43 17.58
C ALA A 26 -0.27 30.13 17.00
N SER A 27 -0.57 30.69 15.82
CA SER A 27 -1.86 30.52 15.15
C SER A 27 -1.68 29.85 13.78
N HIS A 28 -2.35 28.73 13.58
CA HIS A 28 -2.46 28.03 12.29
C HIS A 28 -3.88 28.20 11.75
N GLN A 29 -4.00 28.74 10.54
CA GLN A 29 -5.30 29.02 9.91
C GLN A 29 -5.53 28.16 8.67
N PHE A 30 -6.71 27.54 8.60
CA PHE A 30 -7.12 26.68 7.49
C PHE A 30 -8.37 27.26 6.82
N GLY A 31 -8.20 27.79 5.61
CA GLY A 31 -9.30 28.30 4.79
C GLY A 31 -9.93 27.19 3.95
N ILE A 32 -11.26 27.07 4.01
CA ILE A 32 -12.04 26.10 3.22
C ILE A 32 -13.10 26.85 2.40
N GLN A 33 -13.06 26.70 1.07
CA GLN A 33 -14.17 27.07 0.19
C GLN A 33 -15.18 25.92 0.13
N TYR A 34 -16.24 26.00 0.93
CA TYR A 34 -17.26 24.96 1.00
C TYR A 34 -18.35 25.18 -0.05
N HIS A 35 -18.39 24.33 -1.08
CA HIS A 35 -19.25 24.49 -2.27
C HIS A 35 -20.22 23.32 -2.48
N TYR A 36 -20.27 22.41 -1.52
CA TYR A 36 -21.01 21.15 -1.60
C TYR A 36 -22.47 21.34 -1.20
N ASP A 37 -23.32 20.44 -1.70
CA ASP A 37 -24.77 20.42 -1.47
C ASP A 37 -25.18 19.57 -0.26
N ASP A 38 -24.26 18.79 0.30
CA ASP A 38 -24.45 17.93 1.48
C ASP A 38 -23.37 18.21 2.53
N PHE A 39 -23.62 17.89 3.81
CA PHE A 39 -22.72 18.09 4.94
C PHE A 39 -21.48 17.17 4.85
N PRO A 40 -20.31 17.59 5.37
CA PRO A 40 -19.17 16.70 5.48
C PRO A 40 -19.48 15.56 6.45
N SER A 41 -18.75 14.45 6.36
CA SER A 41 -18.99 13.32 7.27
C SER A 41 -18.44 13.56 8.68
N ASP A 42 -17.30 14.25 8.77
CA ASP A 42 -16.60 14.61 10.01
C ASP A 42 -15.52 15.66 9.71
N PHE A 43 -14.80 16.10 10.73
CA PHE A 43 -13.50 16.74 10.58
C PHE A 43 -12.52 16.22 11.63
N ILE A 44 -11.23 16.26 11.31
CA ILE A 44 -10.14 15.84 12.18
C ILE A 44 -9.07 16.91 12.13
N TYR A 45 -8.60 17.36 13.29
CA TYR A 45 -7.43 18.20 13.41
C TYR A 45 -6.28 17.41 14.02
N GLU A 46 -5.15 17.36 13.35
CA GLU A 46 -3.94 16.68 13.84
C GLU A 46 -2.78 17.67 13.87
N PHE A 47 -2.01 17.68 14.95
CA PHE A 47 -0.92 18.62 15.13
C PHE A 47 0.24 18.03 15.91
N ASN A 48 1.43 18.56 15.61
CA ASN A 48 2.66 18.41 16.36
C ASN A 48 3.05 19.79 16.89
N VAL A 49 3.15 19.92 18.21
CA VAL A 49 3.54 21.18 18.85
C VAL A 49 4.72 20.94 19.77
N GLU A 50 5.70 21.83 19.67
CA GLU A 50 6.80 21.94 20.60
C GLU A 50 6.49 23.01 21.64
N TYR A 51 6.52 22.64 22.92
CA TYR A 51 6.27 23.57 24.02
C TYR A 51 6.89 23.09 25.34
N SER A 52 6.95 24.01 26.29
CA SER A 52 7.13 23.76 27.72
C SER A 52 5.91 24.30 28.50
N GLY A 53 5.80 23.97 29.80
CA GLY A 53 4.80 24.56 30.69
C GLY A 53 3.37 24.10 30.39
N SER A 54 2.40 24.93 30.78
CA SER A 54 0.96 24.69 30.53
C SER A 54 0.44 25.65 29.46
N GLN A 55 0.36 25.18 28.22
CA GLN A 55 -0.09 25.98 27.09
C GLN A 55 -1.61 25.85 26.88
N LEU A 56 -2.29 26.90 26.46
CA LEU A 56 -3.73 26.86 26.16
C LEU A 56 -3.95 26.62 24.66
N LEU A 57 -4.57 25.50 24.31
CA LEU A 57 -5.05 25.21 22.95
C LEU A 57 -6.49 25.69 22.79
N GLN A 58 -6.71 26.51 21.76
CA GLN A 58 -8.02 26.99 21.36
C GLN A 58 -8.26 26.70 19.87
N ILE A 59 -9.40 26.10 19.55
CA ILE A 59 -9.83 25.86 18.17
C ILE A 59 -11.16 26.58 17.97
N SER A 60 -11.22 27.48 16.99
CA SER A 60 -12.46 28.14 16.56
C SER A 60 -12.66 28.02 15.05
N VAL A 61 -13.89 28.24 14.61
CA VAL A 61 -14.24 28.31 13.19
C VAL A 61 -15.06 29.56 12.93
N ILE A 62 -14.60 30.36 11.97
CA ILE A 62 -15.36 31.48 11.40
C ILE A 62 -16.14 30.95 10.19
N ARG A 63 -17.45 31.12 10.22
CA ARG A 63 -18.37 30.65 9.19
C ARG A 63 -18.61 31.72 8.11
N PRO A 64 -19.21 31.36 6.95
CA PRO A 64 -19.54 32.31 5.88
C PRO A 64 -20.47 33.45 6.29
N ASP A 65 -21.30 33.25 7.32
CA ASP A 65 -22.19 34.25 7.91
C ASP A 65 -21.48 35.16 8.94
N GLN A 66 -20.15 35.09 9.01
CA GLN A 66 -19.28 35.84 9.93
C GLN A 66 -19.44 35.48 11.40
N SER A 67 -20.18 34.43 11.75
CA SER A 67 -20.24 33.96 13.13
C SER A 67 -18.98 33.16 13.47
N GLU A 68 -18.41 33.42 14.65
CA GLU A 68 -17.32 32.63 15.21
C GLU A 68 -17.87 31.61 16.20
N ILE A 69 -17.50 30.34 16.01
CA ILE A 69 -17.85 29.25 16.91
C ILE A 69 -16.58 28.75 17.58
N LEU A 70 -16.53 28.83 18.91
CA LEU A 70 -15.48 28.19 19.69
C LEU A 70 -15.73 26.68 19.72
N LEU A 71 -14.88 25.90 19.07
CA LEU A 71 -15.00 24.44 19.03
C LEU A 71 -14.36 23.81 20.27
N LEU A 72 -13.13 24.19 20.60
CA LEU A 72 -12.39 23.60 21.72
C LEU A 72 -11.58 24.66 22.45
N SER A 73 -11.49 24.54 23.78
CA SER A 73 -10.55 25.30 24.60
C SER A 73 -10.11 24.42 25.76
N ARG A 74 -8.81 24.08 25.82
CA ARG A 74 -8.22 23.26 26.90
C ARG A 74 -6.72 23.47 27.01
N SER A 75 -6.15 23.21 28.18
CA SER A 75 -4.70 23.21 28.36
C SER A 75 -4.07 21.94 27.80
N LEU A 76 -2.90 22.08 27.18
CA LEU A 76 -2.03 20.96 26.83
C LEU A 76 -1.39 20.38 28.12
N PRO A 77 -0.98 19.10 28.09
CA PRO A 77 -0.32 18.46 29.24
C PRO A 77 0.89 19.26 29.72
N TYR A 78 1.01 19.48 31.03
CA TYR A 78 2.16 20.20 31.57
C TYR A 78 3.48 19.45 31.33
N SER A 79 4.55 20.19 31.02
CA SER A 79 5.91 19.66 30.91
C SER A 79 6.96 20.64 31.43
N ASP A 80 7.88 20.18 32.27
CA ASP A 80 9.00 21.00 32.77
C ASP A 80 10.10 21.25 31.72
N THR A 81 10.10 20.48 30.64
CA THR A 81 11.09 20.57 29.54
C THR A 81 10.39 20.76 28.20
N ASN A 82 11.10 21.29 27.20
CA ASN A 82 10.59 21.31 25.82
C ASN A 82 10.27 19.87 25.35
N VAL A 83 9.01 19.65 25.02
CA VAL A 83 8.50 18.37 24.51
C VAL A 83 7.79 18.60 23.19
N VAL A 84 7.84 17.57 22.33
CA VAL A 84 7.00 17.50 21.15
C VAL A 84 5.78 16.65 21.49
N HIS A 85 4.61 17.26 21.47
CA HIS A 85 3.33 16.59 21.70
C HIS A 85 2.60 16.38 20.38
N HIS A 86 2.19 15.15 20.12
CA HIS A 86 1.34 14.77 18.99
C HIS A 86 -0.07 14.50 19.50
N GLU A 87 -1.06 15.08 18.84
CA GLU A 87 -2.45 14.73 19.12
C GLU A 87 -3.33 14.84 17.87
N ARG A 88 -4.38 14.00 17.87
CA ARG A 88 -5.46 14.03 16.88
C ARG A 88 -6.80 14.27 17.58
N ILE A 89 -7.47 15.35 17.20
CA ILE A 89 -8.76 15.78 17.73
C ILE A 89 -9.82 15.47 16.67
N PHE A 90 -10.84 14.72 17.06
CA PHE A 90 -11.96 14.35 16.19
C PHE A 90 -13.15 15.28 16.41
N SER A 91 -13.94 15.51 15.38
CA SER A 91 -15.18 16.29 15.47
C SER A 91 -16.19 15.74 16.49
N THR A 92 -16.09 14.45 16.81
CA THR A 92 -16.92 13.74 17.79
C THR A 92 -16.49 13.95 19.24
N ASP A 93 -15.43 14.74 19.50
CA ASP A 93 -14.99 15.06 20.88
C ASP A 93 -16.14 15.66 21.70
N ASN A 94 -16.30 15.19 22.93
CA ASN A 94 -17.40 15.62 23.81
C ASN A 94 -17.38 17.12 24.10
N SER A 95 -16.20 17.73 24.19
CA SER A 95 -16.03 19.17 24.44
C SER A 95 -16.48 19.97 23.22
N ILE A 96 -16.11 19.51 22.01
CA ILE A 96 -16.55 20.10 20.74
C ILE A 96 -18.06 20.03 20.61
N ASN A 97 -18.62 18.83 20.79
CA ASN A 97 -20.05 18.60 20.72
C ASN A 97 -20.83 19.48 21.71
N LYS A 98 -20.34 19.61 22.94
CA LYS A 98 -20.95 20.45 23.96
C LYS A 98 -20.88 21.94 23.61
N ASN A 99 -19.72 22.43 23.17
CA ASN A 99 -19.55 23.85 22.82
C ASN A 99 -20.42 24.26 21.64
N ILE A 100 -20.51 23.41 20.61
CA ILE A 100 -21.42 23.62 19.48
C ILE A 100 -22.87 23.70 19.96
N GLN A 101 -23.32 22.73 20.76
CA GLN A 101 -24.70 22.72 21.27
C GLN A 101 -25.02 23.96 22.11
N ILE A 102 -24.11 24.41 22.97
CA ILE A 102 -24.27 25.63 23.76
C ILE A 102 -24.41 26.83 22.83
N HIS A 103 -23.49 27.00 21.88
CA HIS A 103 -23.49 28.12 20.95
C HIS A 103 -24.81 28.22 20.17
N PHE A 104 -25.29 27.12 19.58
CA PHE A 104 -26.55 27.13 18.84
C PHE A 104 -27.79 27.29 19.75
N SER A 105 -27.74 26.77 20.98
CA SER A 105 -28.83 26.96 21.96
C SER A 105 -28.95 28.42 22.38
N GLU A 106 -27.85 29.14 22.59
CA GLU A 106 -27.84 30.57 22.91
C GLU A 106 -28.42 31.41 21.78
N MET A 107 -28.22 30.98 20.53
CA MET A 107 -28.81 31.61 19.35
C MET A 107 -30.28 31.22 19.13
N GLY A 108 -30.88 30.40 19.99
CA GLY A 108 -32.28 29.96 19.89
C GLY A 108 -32.53 28.87 18.85
N PHE A 109 -31.48 28.19 18.38
CA PHE A 109 -31.55 27.16 17.34
C PHE A 109 -31.33 25.78 17.95
N TYR A 110 -32.31 24.89 17.82
CA TYR A 110 -32.16 23.49 18.24
C TYR A 110 -32.70 22.55 17.16
N TYR A 111 -31.78 21.88 16.46
CA TYR A 111 -32.13 20.84 15.49
C TYR A 111 -31.93 19.47 16.12
N GLN A 112 -33.03 18.80 16.48
CA GLN A 112 -32.97 17.44 17.07
C GLN A 112 -32.37 16.38 16.16
N ASN A 113 -32.33 16.60 14.85
CA ASN A 113 -31.93 15.61 13.85
C ASN A 113 -30.61 15.92 13.13
N ILE A 114 -29.91 16.99 13.50
CA ILE A 114 -28.60 17.33 12.91
C ILE A 114 -27.54 17.01 13.96
N SER A 115 -26.54 16.22 13.58
CA SER A 115 -25.41 15.94 14.46
C SER A 115 -24.59 17.21 14.69
N SER A 116 -23.95 17.35 15.85
CA SER A 116 -23.22 18.56 16.22
C SER A 116 -22.17 18.96 15.18
N GLU A 117 -21.50 17.99 14.55
CA GLU A 117 -20.48 18.25 13.52
C GLU A 117 -21.11 18.92 12.28
N ASN A 118 -22.32 18.52 11.92
CA ASN A 118 -23.07 19.08 10.79
C ASN A 118 -23.61 20.49 11.10
N MET A 119 -23.86 20.82 12.38
CA MET A 119 -24.34 22.16 12.77
C MET A 119 -23.35 23.26 12.38
N ILE A 120 -22.03 22.98 12.41
CA ILE A 120 -21.00 23.92 11.94
C ILE A 120 -21.25 24.35 10.49
N PHE A 121 -21.67 23.40 9.65
CA PHE A 121 -21.91 23.59 8.22
C PHE A 121 -23.39 23.86 7.90
N ALA A 122 -24.24 24.05 8.91
CA ALA A 122 -25.66 24.31 8.73
C ALA A 122 -25.98 25.80 8.82
N SER A 123 -26.88 26.24 7.95
CA SER A 123 -27.56 27.54 8.01
C SER A 123 -28.69 27.52 9.04
N MET A 124 -29.27 28.70 9.31
CA MET A 124 -30.45 28.86 10.18
C MET A 124 -31.71 28.14 9.70
N ASP A 125 -31.71 27.60 8.47
CA ASP A 125 -32.82 26.80 7.92
C ASP A 125 -32.51 25.29 7.96
N GLY A 126 -31.38 24.88 8.56
CA GLY A 126 -30.93 23.50 8.61
C GLY A 126 -30.38 22.98 7.27
N LYS A 127 -30.23 23.85 6.27
CA LYS A 127 -29.58 23.53 4.97
C LYS A 127 -28.08 23.79 5.05
N VAL A 128 -27.32 23.16 4.16
CA VAL A 128 -25.87 23.38 4.02
C VAL A 128 -25.56 24.86 3.76
N LEU A 129 -24.75 25.46 4.62
CA LEU A 129 -24.25 26.81 4.50
C LEU A 129 -22.99 26.79 3.62
N LYS A 130 -23.11 27.28 2.38
CA LYS A 130 -21.99 27.36 1.44
C LYS A 130 -21.21 28.66 1.64
N GLY A 131 -19.90 28.61 1.43
CA GLY A 131 -19.05 29.79 1.45
C GLY A 131 -17.67 29.51 2.03
N ASN A 132 -17.00 30.56 2.48
CA ASN A 132 -15.66 30.46 3.03
C ASN A 132 -15.73 30.21 4.54
N TYR A 133 -15.11 29.13 4.97
CA TYR A 133 -14.87 28.80 6.37
C TYR A 133 -13.40 29.06 6.68
N LEU A 134 -13.12 29.56 7.88
CA LEU A 134 -11.76 29.72 8.37
C LEU A 134 -11.66 29.05 9.73
N PHE A 135 -10.94 27.92 9.79
CA PHE A 135 -10.61 27.27 11.04
C PHE A 135 -9.34 27.90 11.59
N LEU A 136 -9.41 28.33 12.85
CA LEU A 136 -8.33 28.97 13.57
C LEU A 136 -7.90 28.06 14.70
N VAL A 137 -6.62 27.70 14.72
CA VAL A 137 -6.03 26.97 15.83
C VAL A 137 -4.97 27.83 16.48
N ASN A 138 -5.26 28.26 17.70
CA ASN A 138 -4.42 29.16 18.47
C ASN A 138 -3.85 28.39 19.66
N ILE A 139 -2.54 28.50 19.87
CA ILE A 139 -1.90 28.06 21.10
C ILE A 139 -1.29 29.28 21.78
N TYR A 140 -1.73 29.51 23.01
CA TYR A 140 -1.26 30.63 23.83
C TYR A 140 -0.31 30.14 24.91
N GLY A 141 0.83 30.83 25.01
CA GLY A 141 1.79 30.66 26.08
C GLY A 141 2.10 31.94 26.81
N VAL A 142 2.54 31.78 28.06
CA VAL A 142 2.97 32.88 28.91
C VAL A 142 4.43 32.64 29.23
N ASP A 143 5.30 33.60 28.89
CA ASP A 143 6.75 33.58 29.14
C ASP A 143 7.55 32.42 28.50
N GLU A 144 6.92 31.57 27.67
CA GLU A 144 7.53 30.39 27.05
C GLU A 144 7.27 30.33 25.53
N GLN A 145 8.24 29.80 24.77
CA GLN A 145 8.13 29.68 23.32
C GLN A 145 7.25 28.48 22.95
N VAL A 146 6.24 28.73 22.12
CA VAL A 146 5.39 27.70 21.53
C VAL A 146 5.60 27.71 20.04
N ASN A 147 5.89 26.53 19.48
CA ASN A 147 6.03 26.37 18.04
C ASN A 147 5.17 25.21 17.56
N ILE A 148 4.25 25.48 16.64
CA ILE A 148 3.51 24.42 15.96
C ILE A 148 4.39 23.93 14.81
N ILE A 149 4.95 22.73 14.95
CA ILE A 149 5.88 22.16 13.96
C ILE A 149 5.13 21.84 12.66
N ASP A 150 3.99 21.18 12.79
CA ASP A 150 3.14 20.77 11.68
C ASP A 150 1.71 20.61 12.18
N SER A 151 0.74 21.00 11.37
CA SER A 151 -0.64 20.65 11.63
C SER A 151 -1.46 20.57 10.36
N LYS A 152 -2.46 19.67 10.40
CA LYS A 152 -3.35 19.41 9.28
C LYS A 152 -4.80 19.39 9.74
N LEU A 153 -5.66 19.97 8.90
CA LEU A 153 -7.10 19.87 9.02
C LEU A 153 -7.63 18.96 7.93
N ILE A 154 -8.33 17.91 8.34
CA ILE A 154 -8.92 16.91 7.45
C ILE A 154 -10.44 17.06 7.53
N LEU A 155 -11.09 17.31 6.40
CA LEU A 155 -12.54 17.30 6.27
C LEU A 155 -12.97 15.99 5.61
N GLY A 156 -13.79 15.22 6.32
CA GLY A 156 -14.34 13.97 5.83
C GLY A 156 -15.30 14.19 4.67
N GLY A 157 -14.96 13.62 3.50
CA GLY A 157 -15.83 13.60 2.34
C GLY A 157 -16.82 12.43 2.37
N LYS A 158 -17.92 12.62 1.66
CA LYS A 158 -18.88 11.56 1.28
C LYS A 158 -18.70 11.09 -0.16
N ALA A 159 -17.88 11.79 -0.97
CA ALA A 159 -17.57 11.39 -2.32
C ALA A 159 -16.60 10.20 -2.32
N TYR A 160 -16.94 9.19 -3.10
CA TYR A 160 -16.11 8.02 -3.33
C TYR A 160 -15.31 8.22 -4.63
N GLY A 161 -14.02 7.87 -4.66
CA GLY A 161 -13.20 7.89 -5.88
C GLY A 161 -13.78 6.98 -6.98
N MET A 162 -13.22 7.02 -8.21
CA MET A 162 -13.76 6.22 -9.34
C MET A 162 -13.85 4.71 -9.05
N MET A 163 -12.95 4.19 -8.21
CA MET A 163 -12.99 2.80 -7.71
C MET A 163 -13.28 2.71 -6.21
N GLY A 164 -13.99 3.71 -5.68
CA GLY A 164 -14.35 3.78 -4.28
C GLY A 164 -13.20 4.21 -3.36
N THR A 165 -13.47 4.15 -2.06
CA THR A 165 -12.49 4.48 -1.02
C THR A 165 -12.36 3.35 -0.01
N ASP A 166 -11.25 3.36 0.73
CA ASP A 166 -11.06 2.51 1.91
C ASP A 166 -11.74 3.08 3.17
N GLU A 167 -11.53 2.41 4.31
CA GLU A 167 -12.05 2.81 5.62
C GLU A 167 -11.52 4.17 6.11
N LEU A 168 -10.35 4.58 5.64
CA LEU A 168 -9.76 5.89 5.90
C LEU A 168 -10.17 6.95 4.86
N ARG A 169 -11.13 6.62 3.97
CA ARG A 169 -11.60 7.46 2.86
C ARG A 169 -10.52 7.80 1.82
N ARG A 170 -9.44 7.02 1.75
CA ARG A 170 -8.41 7.17 0.72
C ARG A 170 -8.91 6.57 -0.59
N ASP A 171 -8.60 7.22 -1.71
CA ASP A 171 -8.95 6.73 -3.05
C ASP A 171 -8.21 5.43 -3.37
N LEU A 172 -8.98 4.36 -3.63
CA LEU A 172 -8.42 3.05 -3.94
C LEU A 172 -7.73 3.00 -5.31
N VAL A 173 -8.09 3.89 -6.25
CA VAL A 173 -7.43 3.97 -7.55
C VAL A 173 -5.93 4.21 -7.37
N VAL A 174 -5.56 5.11 -6.45
CA VAL A 174 -4.17 5.44 -6.17
C VAL A 174 -3.43 4.21 -5.64
N GLY A 175 -4.03 3.47 -4.70
CA GLY A 175 -3.46 2.22 -4.17
C GLY A 175 -3.29 1.15 -5.24
N LEU A 176 -4.28 0.98 -6.13
CA LEU A 176 -4.21 0.00 -7.22
C LEU A 176 -3.11 0.32 -8.23
N LEU A 177 -2.96 1.60 -8.60
CA LEU A 177 -1.91 2.04 -9.53
C LEU A 177 -0.52 1.91 -8.91
N TRP A 178 -0.34 2.30 -7.64
CA TRP A 178 0.92 2.14 -6.92
C TRP A 178 1.29 0.69 -6.67
N GLY A 179 0.30 -0.19 -6.45
CA GLY A 179 0.52 -1.62 -6.31
C GLY A 179 1.02 -2.31 -7.60
N THR A 180 0.76 -1.72 -8.77
CA THR A 180 1.14 -2.29 -10.08
C THR A 180 2.67 -2.47 -10.26
N PRO A 181 3.51 -1.43 -10.12
CA PRO A 181 4.96 -1.59 -10.25
C PRO A 181 5.54 -2.54 -9.19
N LEU A 182 4.96 -2.57 -7.98
CA LEU A 182 5.39 -3.48 -6.92
C LEU A 182 5.08 -4.94 -7.26
N ALA A 183 3.85 -5.22 -7.71
CA ALA A 183 3.46 -6.55 -8.16
C ALA A 183 4.35 -7.03 -9.32
N LEU A 184 4.62 -6.17 -10.30
CA LEU A 184 5.53 -6.49 -11.39
C LEU A 184 6.96 -6.71 -10.92
N PHE A 185 7.47 -5.90 -10.00
CA PHE A 185 8.80 -6.07 -9.41
C PHE A 185 8.93 -7.43 -8.72
N ILE A 186 7.98 -7.79 -7.85
CA ILE A 186 7.96 -9.07 -7.15
C ILE A 186 7.89 -10.21 -8.16
N GLY A 187 6.89 -10.17 -9.04
CA GLY A 187 6.64 -11.22 -10.02
C GLY A 187 7.83 -11.48 -10.95
N ILE A 188 8.35 -10.43 -11.59
CA ILE A 188 9.45 -10.54 -12.54
C ILE A 188 10.75 -10.94 -11.84
N SER A 189 11.08 -10.32 -10.71
CA SER A 189 12.32 -10.63 -9.99
C SER A 189 12.33 -12.10 -9.55
N VAL A 190 11.26 -12.56 -8.88
CA VAL A 190 11.15 -13.95 -8.44
C VAL A 190 11.21 -14.92 -9.62
N ALA A 191 10.48 -14.63 -10.70
CA ALA A 191 10.44 -15.51 -11.88
C ALA A 191 11.82 -15.62 -12.55
N VAL A 192 12.46 -14.49 -12.84
CA VAL A 192 13.77 -14.47 -13.50
C VAL A 192 14.84 -15.11 -12.60
N GLY A 193 14.87 -14.76 -11.32
CA GLY A 193 15.83 -15.32 -10.35
C GLY A 193 15.67 -16.83 -10.19
N SER A 194 14.43 -17.31 -10.04
CA SER A 194 14.13 -18.73 -9.91
C SER A 194 14.45 -19.51 -11.19
N VAL A 195 14.13 -18.96 -12.36
CA VAL A 195 14.37 -19.62 -13.64
C VAL A 195 15.85 -19.71 -13.96
N ILE A 196 16.61 -18.62 -13.78
CA ILE A 196 18.06 -18.64 -14.00
C ILE A 196 18.73 -19.63 -13.05
N SER A 197 18.40 -19.58 -11.76
CA SER A 197 18.98 -20.47 -10.75
C SER A 197 18.64 -21.94 -11.04
N GLY A 198 17.37 -22.23 -11.31
CA GLY A 198 16.92 -23.59 -11.63
C GLY A 198 17.51 -24.12 -12.93
N LEU A 199 17.60 -23.28 -13.96
CA LEU A 199 18.17 -23.64 -15.25
C LEU A 199 19.65 -24.01 -15.11
N ILE A 200 20.45 -23.14 -14.48
CA ILE A 200 21.88 -23.39 -14.26
C ILE A 200 22.07 -24.65 -13.42
N TYR A 201 21.35 -24.77 -12.32
CA TYR A 201 21.47 -25.91 -11.40
C TYR A 201 21.11 -27.23 -12.09
N GLY A 202 19.94 -27.29 -12.74
CA GLY A 202 19.45 -28.48 -13.41
C GLY A 202 20.29 -28.86 -14.62
N VAL A 203 20.68 -27.90 -15.46
CA VAL A 203 21.53 -28.17 -16.63
C VAL A 203 22.88 -28.73 -16.18
N TYR A 204 23.50 -28.13 -15.16
CA TYR A 204 24.79 -28.57 -14.64
C TYR A 204 24.74 -29.98 -14.05
N SER A 205 23.73 -30.26 -13.22
CA SER A 205 23.46 -31.60 -12.66
C SER A 205 23.29 -32.65 -13.77
N GLY A 206 22.41 -32.39 -14.74
CA GLY A 206 22.14 -33.32 -15.85
C GLY A 206 23.34 -33.54 -16.77
N PHE A 207 24.11 -32.48 -17.04
CA PHE A 207 25.29 -32.54 -17.91
C PHE A 207 26.41 -33.35 -17.27
N LYS A 208 26.75 -33.08 -16.00
CA LYS A 208 27.81 -33.80 -15.27
C LYS A 208 27.43 -35.26 -15.01
N GLY A 209 26.20 -35.52 -14.61
CA GLY A 209 25.70 -36.88 -14.31
C GLY A 209 26.36 -37.52 -13.09
N LYS A 210 26.13 -38.83 -12.92
CA LYS A 210 26.72 -39.69 -11.88
C LYS A 210 26.45 -39.14 -10.46
N LYS A 211 27.47 -39.15 -9.58
CA LYS A 211 27.37 -38.72 -8.18
C LYS A 211 27.00 -37.23 -8.03
N THR A 212 27.48 -36.36 -8.92
CA THR A 212 27.17 -34.93 -8.86
C THR A 212 25.68 -34.70 -9.06
N ASP A 213 25.10 -35.39 -10.04
CA ASP A 213 23.68 -35.34 -10.31
C ASP A 213 22.85 -35.82 -9.12
N GLU A 214 23.20 -36.98 -8.57
CA GLU A 214 22.53 -37.55 -7.40
C GLU A 214 22.56 -36.59 -6.21
N VAL A 215 23.72 -36.09 -5.79
CA VAL A 215 23.84 -35.19 -4.64
C VAL A 215 23.05 -33.89 -4.85
N MET A 216 23.16 -33.30 -6.04
CA MET A 216 22.44 -32.07 -6.36
C MET A 216 20.92 -32.28 -6.36
N MET A 217 20.43 -33.40 -6.90
CA MET A 217 19.00 -33.69 -6.89
C MET A 217 18.49 -34.06 -5.51
N ARG A 218 19.30 -34.68 -4.65
CA ARG A 218 18.93 -34.91 -3.24
C ARG A 218 18.74 -33.60 -2.48
N PHE A 219 19.66 -32.64 -2.63
CA PHE A 219 19.49 -31.31 -2.04
C PHE A 219 18.23 -30.60 -2.56
N ASN A 220 18.00 -30.68 -3.87
CA ASN A 220 16.80 -30.14 -4.51
C ASN A 220 15.52 -30.79 -3.96
N ASP A 221 15.49 -32.11 -3.77
CA ASP A 221 14.35 -32.83 -3.21
C ASP A 221 14.07 -32.46 -1.75
N VAL A 222 15.10 -32.18 -0.95
CA VAL A 222 14.94 -31.68 0.43
C VAL A 222 14.21 -30.35 0.43
N ILE A 223 14.62 -29.38 -0.41
CA ILE A 223 13.93 -28.09 -0.49
C ILE A 223 12.52 -28.26 -1.05
N TYR A 224 12.34 -29.13 -2.06
CA TYR A 224 11.02 -29.39 -2.66
C TYR A 224 10.01 -29.96 -1.66
N ALA A 225 10.48 -30.74 -0.68
CA ALA A 225 9.65 -31.32 0.36
C ALA A 225 9.19 -30.31 1.40
N LEU A 226 9.82 -29.12 1.48
CA LEU A 226 9.43 -28.08 2.40
C LEU A 226 8.15 -27.38 1.90
N PRO A 227 7.11 -27.23 2.74
CA PRO A 227 5.90 -26.52 2.35
C PRO A 227 6.20 -25.01 2.30
N ALA A 228 6.28 -24.45 1.09
CA ALA A 228 6.71 -23.07 0.88
C ALA A 228 5.87 -22.06 1.67
N LEU A 229 4.54 -22.15 1.62
CA LEU A 229 3.65 -21.21 2.31
C LEU A 229 3.87 -21.17 3.85
N PRO A 230 3.84 -22.30 4.58
CA PRO A 230 4.19 -22.32 6.01
C PRO A 230 5.57 -21.74 6.33
N PHE A 231 6.58 -22.03 5.50
CA PHE A 231 7.92 -21.45 5.70
C PHE A 231 7.91 -19.94 5.51
N LEU A 232 7.25 -19.43 4.47
CA LEU A 232 7.11 -17.98 4.24
C LEU A 232 6.40 -17.29 5.39
N ILE A 233 5.36 -17.91 5.95
CA ILE A 233 4.65 -17.40 7.14
C ILE A 233 5.60 -17.29 8.33
N ILE A 234 6.34 -18.36 8.64
CA ILE A 234 7.30 -18.36 9.76
C ILE A 234 8.35 -17.27 9.56
N LEU A 235 8.90 -17.13 8.35
CA LEU A 235 9.94 -16.15 8.05
C LEU A 235 9.40 -14.71 8.14
N ALA A 236 8.19 -14.45 7.67
CA ALA A 236 7.55 -13.14 7.78
C ALA A 236 7.33 -12.72 9.25
N VAL A 237 6.97 -13.67 10.11
CA VAL A 237 6.73 -13.42 11.55
C VAL A 237 8.04 -13.31 12.34
N THR A 238 9.06 -14.10 12.02
CA THR A 238 10.28 -14.23 12.84
C THR A 238 11.44 -13.35 12.39
N ILE A 239 11.56 -13.05 11.10
CA ILE A 239 12.68 -12.31 10.54
C ILE A 239 12.25 -10.88 10.22
N SER A 240 11.35 -10.72 9.25
CA SER A 240 10.81 -9.44 8.80
C SER A 240 9.78 -9.67 7.70
N ASN A 241 8.81 -8.78 7.61
CA ASN A 241 7.80 -8.71 6.56
C ASN A 241 8.23 -7.85 5.34
N SER A 242 9.52 -7.51 5.21
CA SER A 242 10.02 -6.71 4.09
C SER A 242 9.79 -7.37 2.73
N ILE A 243 9.32 -6.60 1.74
CA ILE A 243 9.12 -7.08 0.36
C ILE A 243 10.41 -7.68 -0.22
N PHE A 244 11.58 -7.09 0.05
CA PHE A 244 12.85 -7.57 -0.50
C PHE A 244 13.24 -8.94 0.06
N LEU A 245 12.98 -9.19 1.35
CA LEU A 245 13.22 -10.50 1.96
C LEU A 245 12.22 -11.53 1.44
N LEU A 246 10.95 -11.14 1.29
CA LEU A 246 9.94 -12.00 0.68
C LEU A 246 10.34 -12.45 -0.73
N VAL A 247 10.80 -11.52 -1.58
CA VAL A 247 11.33 -11.84 -2.92
C VAL A 247 12.49 -12.83 -2.84
N GLY A 248 13.43 -12.63 -1.90
CA GLY A 248 14.54 -13.55 -1.68
C GLY A 248 14.09 -14.96 -1.28
N PHE A 249 13.15 -15.07 -0.35
CA PHE A 249 12.61 -16.36 0.06
C PHE A 249 11.84 -17.06 -1.06
N LEU A 250 11.01 -16.32 -1.80
CA LEU A 250 10.31 -16.86 -2.97
C LEU A 250 11.29 -17.38 -4.02
N MET A 251 12.41 -16.69 -4.25
CA MET A 251 13.47 -17.19 -5.13
C MET A 251 14.10 -18.49 -4.63
N ILE A 252 14.32 -18.65 -3.32
CA ILE A 252 14.91 -19.85 -2.70
C ILE A 252 14.00 -21.08 -2.87
N PHE A 253 12.68 -20.91 -2.86
CA PHE A 253 11.74 -22.01 -3.05
C PHE A 253 11.35 -22.21 -4.52
N GLY A 254 11.35 -21.16 -5.33
CA GLY A 254 10.81 -21.17 -6.70
C GLY A 254 11.65 -21.93 -7.73
N TRP A 255 12.96 -22.06 -7.53
CA TRP A 255 13.87 -22.64 -8.54
C TRP A 255 13.82 -24.17 -8.65
N VAL A 256 13.30 -24.85 -7.63
CA VAL A 256 13.46 -26.29 -7.40
C VAL A 256 12.72 -27.14 -8.44
N GLY A 257 11.51 -26.73 -8.81
CA GLY A 257 10.75 -27.39 -9.89
C GLY A 257 11.43 -27.19 -11.25
N ILE A 258 11.92 -25.97 -11.50
CA ILE A 258 12.59 -25.60 -12.76
C ILE A 258 13.88 -26.39 -12.92
N ALA A 259 14.63 -26.64 -11.84
CA ALA A 259 15.83 -27.47 -11.86
C ALA A 259 15.56 -28.92 -12.27
N LYS A 260 14.48 -29.54 -11.78
CA LYS A 260 14.12 -30.92 -12.15
C LYS A 260 13.84 -31.07 -13.65
N VAL A 261 13.08 -30.14 -14.21
CA VAL A 261 12.75 -30.16 -15.66
C VAL A 261 13.98 -29.84 -16.49
N SER A 262 14.75 -28.82 -16.11
CA SER A 262 15.99 -28.43 -16.79
C SER A 262 17.01 -29.56 -16.80
N ARG A 263 17.11 -30.33 -15.71
CA ARG A 263 17.92 -31.55 -15.64
C ARG A 263 17.45 -32.59 -16.64
N SER A 264 16.15 -32.88 -16.68
CA SER A 264 15.59 -33.87 -17.63
C SER A 264 15.88 -33.50 -19.08
N MET A 265 15.71 -32.23 -19.45
CA MET A 265 16.05 -31.73 -20.78
C MET A 265 17.56 -31.81 -21.07
N SER A 266 18.40 -31.43 -20.09
CA SER A 266 19.87 -31.51 -20.21
C SER A 266 20.35 -32.95 -20.44
N LEU A 267 19.75 -33.94 -19.74
CA LEU A 267 20.03 -35.36 -19.94
C LEU A 267 19.70 -35.84 -21.36
N GLN A 268 18.67 -35.26 -21.99
CA GLN A 268 18.30 -35.59 -23.37
C GLN A 268 19.18 -34.87 -24.40
N ILE A 269 19.55 -33.62 -24.13
CA ILE A 269 20.36 -32.82 -25.06
C ILE A 269 21.81 -33.31 -25.07
N LYS A 270 22.36 -33.73 -23.93
CA LYS A 270 23.76 -34.18 -23.85
C LYS A 270 24.06 -35.42 -24.70
N THR A 271 23.05 -36.23 -25.03
CA THR A 271 23.20 -37.43 -25.87
C THR A 271 23.04 -37.13 -27.38
N ARG A 272 22.75 -35.88 -27.75
CA ARG A 272 22.65 -35.48 -29.16
C ARG A 272 24.03 -35.52 -29.84
N GLN A 273 24.05 -35.97 -31.09
CA GLN A 273 25.28 -36.20 -31.87
C GLN A 273 26.22 -34.98 -31.90
N TYR A 274 25.68 -33.77 -32.07
CA TYR A 274 26.49 -32.55 -32.10
C TYR A 274 27.16 -32.22 -30.75
N VAL A 275 26.54 -32.58 -29.63
CA VAL A 275 27.12 -32.41 -28.28
C VAL A 275 28.23 -33.43 -28.07
N VAL A 276 27.97 -34.70 -28.42
CA VAL A 276 28.96 -35.79 -28.32
C VAL A 276 30.17 -35.50 -29.20
N ALA A 277 29.97 -35.04 -30.43
CA ALA A 277 31.05 -34.63 -31.32
C ALA A 277 31.88 -33.49 -30.71
N SER A 278 31.24 -32.46 -30.15
CA SER A 278 31.93 -31.35 -29.48
C SER A 278 32.77 -31.81 -28.28
N GLN A 279 32.29 -32.81 -27.52
CA GLN A 279 33.05 -33.44 -26.43
C GLN A 279 34.27 -34.20 -26.95
N MET A 280 34.11 -34.99 -28.03
CA MET A 280 35.21 -35.74 -28.66
C MET A 280 36.29 -34.80 -29.22
N MET A 281 35.90 -33.62 -29.69
CA MET A 281 36.83 -32.57 -30.14
C MET A 281 37.52 -31.82 -28.99
N GLY A 282 37.31 -32.22 -27.72
CA GLY A 282 37.97 -31.63 -26.56
C GLY A 282 37.44 -30.25 -26.15
N GLN A 283 36.23 -29.87 -26.57
CA GLN A 283 35.66 -28.58 -26.19
C GLN A 283 35.42 -28.51 -24.67
N LYS A 284 35.79 -27.38 -24.05
CA LYS A 284 35.56 -27.16 -22.61
C LYS A 284 34.07 -27.34 -22.25
N ASN A 285 33.81 -28.08 -21.18
CA ASN A 285 32.47 -28.38 -20.67
C ASN A 285 31.56 -27.15 -20.50
N SER A 286 32.08 -26.05 -19.95
CA SER A 286 31.31 -24.80 -19.80
C SER A 286 30.89 -24.25 -21.17
N LYS A 287 31.80 -24.25 -22.15
CA LYS A 287 31.49 -23.81 -23.52
C LYS A 287 30.43 -24.71 -24.16
N ILE A 288 30.45 -26.02 -23.91
CA ILE A 288 29.41 -26.93 -24.39
C ILE A 288 28.06 -26.59 -23.76
N VAL A 289 28.00 -26.40 -22.45
CA VAL A 289 26.77 -26.06 -21.72
C VAL A 289 26.17 -24.75 -22.24
N PHE A 290 26.94 -23.67 -22.29
CA PHE A 290 26.43 -22.35 -22.68
C PHE A 290 26.16 -22.21 -24.18
N LYS A 291 26.89 -22.94 -25.04
CA LYS A 291 26.73 -22.83 -26.51
C LYS A 291 25.73 -23.82 -27.10
N HIS A 292 25.59 -25.01 -26.51
CA HIS A 292 24.82 -26.11 -27.11
C HIS A 292 23.63 -26.55 -26.26
N ILE A 293 23.69 -26.45 -24.92
CA ILE A 293 22.63 -26.97 -24.06
C ILE A 293 21.67 -25.85 -23.65
N ILE A 294 22.15 -24.83 -22.94
CA ILE A 294 21.31 -23.73 -22.43
C ILE A 294 20.46 -23.05 -23.53
N PRO A 295 21.00 -22.74 -24.72
CA PRO A 295 20.21 -22.11 -25.78
C PRO A 295 18.99 -22.95 -26.20
N GLN A 296 19.08 -24.27 -26.11
CA GLN A 296 18.00 -25.18 -26.46
C GLN A 296 16.89 -25.23 -25.40
N LEU A 297 17.18 -24.81 -24.15
CA LEU A 297 16.22 -24.70 -23.07
C LEU A 297 15.58 -23.30 -22.98
N LEU A 298 16.00 -22.32 -23.79
CA LEU A 298 15.42 -20.97 -23.78
C LEU A 298 13.89 -20.94 -23.97
N PRO A 299 13.27 -21.72 -24.89
CA PRO A 299 11.81 -21.76 -24.98
C PRO A 299 11.15 -22.15 -23.65
N TYR A 300 11.69 -23.19 -23.00
CA TYR A 300 11.23 -23.64 -21.70
C TYR A 300 11.46 -22.58 -20.61
N ALA A 301 12.60 -21.89 -20.63
CA ALA A 301 12.90 -20.82 -19.68
C ALA A 301 11.90 -19.66 -19.81
N PHE A 302 11.59 -19.21 -21.03
CA PHE A 302 10.60 -18.15 -21.26
C PHE A 302 9.19 -18.57 -20.84
N ALA A 303 8.77 -19.79 -21.19
CA ALA A 303 7.48 -20.34 -20.74
C ALA A 303 7.41 -20.43 -19.20
N SER A 304 8.51 -20.83 -18.56
CA SER A 304 8.61 -20.90 -17.10
C SER A 304 8.48 -19.50 -16.46
N ILE A 305 9.17 -18.49 -17.00
CA ILE A 305 9.04 -17.11 -16.53
C ILE A 305 7.58 -16.65 -16.60
N ALA A 306 6.91 -16.88 -17.74
CA ALA A 306 5.52 -16.48 -17.96
C ALA A 306 4.54 -17.07 -16.92
N ILE A 307 4.77 -18.29 -16.45
CA ILE A 307 3.94 -18.93 -15.43
C ILE A 307 4.38 -18.52 -14.01
N SER A 308 5.68 -18.34 -13.79
CA SER A 308 6.22 -18.00 -12.46
C SER A 308 5.86 -16.59 -12.00
N VAL A 309 5.71 -15.63 -12.92
CA VAL A 309 5.34 -14.25 -12.58
C VAL A 309 3.99 -14.18 -11.83
N PRO A 310 2.86 -14.65 -12.41
CA PRO A 310 1.58 -14.63 -11.69
C PRO A 310 1.57 -15.48 -10.42
N ALA A 311 2.29 -16.60 -10.41
CA ALA A 311 2.40 -17.43 -9.22
C ALA A 311 3.05 -16.68 -8.06
N ALA A 312 4.13 -15.93 -8.32
CA ALA A 312 4.80 -15.11 -7.32
C ALA A 312 3.92 -13.95 -6.83
N ILE A 313 3.24 -13.24 -7.74
CA ILE A 313 2.30 -12.17 -7.38
C ILE A 313 1.16 -12.70 -6.51
N THR A 314 0.58 -13.84 -6.88
CA THR A 314 -0.51 -14.46 -6.12
C THR A 314 -0.04 -14.92 -4.74
N THR A 315 1.19 -15.42 -4.64
CA THR A 315 1.76 -15.84 -3.36
C THR A 315 2.01 -14.66 -2.43
N GLU A 316 2.54 -13.54 -2.94
CA GLU A 316 2.67 -12.32 -2.15
C GLU A 316 1.31 -11.76 -1.76
N ALA A 317 0.36 -11.69 -2.69
CA ALA A 317 -0.98 -11.21 -2.40
C ALA A 317 -1.67 -12.06 -1.33
N GLY A 318 -1.49 -13.39 -1.37
CA GLY A 318 -1.99 -14.31 -0.35
C GLY A 318 -1.33 -14.10 1.02
N LEU A 319 -0.01 -13.87 1.06
CA LEU A 319 0.70 -13.61 2.31
C LEU A 319 0.31 -12.25 2.92
N SER A 320 0.21 -11.23 2.08
CA SER A 320 -0.23 -9.90 2.50
C SER A 320 -1.71 -9.91 2.92
N PHE A 321 -2.57 -10.67 2.26
CA PHE A 321 -3.95 -10.91 2.70
C PHE A 321 -4.03 -11.49 4.12
N LEU A 322 -3.08 -12.35 4.51
CA LEU A 322 -2.97 -12.89 5.86
C LEU A 322 -2.40 -11.89 6.89
N GLY A 323 -2.11 -10.65 6.49
CA GLY A 323 -1.52 -9.61 7.34
C GLY A 323 -0.01 -9.75 7.50
N LEU A 324 0.66 -10.50 6.63
CA LEU A 324 2.10 -10.80 6.70
C LEU A 324 2.90 -10.10 5.59
N GLY A 325 2.28 -9.13 4.90
CA GLY A 325 2.92 -8.28 3.91
C GLY A 325 3.67 -7.10 4.54
N ASP A 326 4.39 -6.36 3.71
CA ASP A 326 5.07 -5.13 4.12
C ASP A 326 4.05 -3.97 4.18
N PRO A 327 3.77 -3.39 5.37
CA PRO A 327 2.78 -2.33 5.54
C PRO A 327 3.25 -0.99 4.95
N THR A 328 4.53 -0.87 4.59
CA THR A 328 5.11 0.36 4.04
C THR A 328 4.58 0.66 2.64
N PHE A 329 4.13 -0.37 1.91
CA PHE A 329 3.74 -0.26 0.52
C PHE A 329 2.30 -0.73 0.28
N PRO A 330 1.52 -0.02 -0.55
CA PRO A 330 0.17 -0.42 -0.89
C PRO A 330 0.19 -1.53 -1.94
N THR A 331 0.37 -2.79 -1.52
CA THR A 331 0.24 -3.95 -2.42
C THR A 331 -1.23 -4.33 -2.63
N TRP A 332 -1.54 -5.03 -3.72
CA TRP A 332 -2.91 -5.50 -3.95
C TRP A 332 -3.37 -6.50 -2.89
N GLY A 333 -2.44 -7.30 -2.34
CA GLY A 333 -2.72 -8.15 -1.19
C GLY A 333 -3.09 -7.36 0.06
N GLN A 334 -2.44 -6.21 0.28
CA GLN A 334 -2.70 -5.38 1.45
C GLN A 334 -4.07 -4.71 1.34
N ILE A 335 -4.44 -4.26 0.15
CA ILE A 335 -5.78 -3.72 -0.11
C ILE A 335 -6.85 -4.79 0.18
N LEU A 336 -6.61 -6.04 -0.22
CA LEU A 336 -7.49 -7.17 0.09
C LEU A 336 -7.51 -7.52 1.59
N HIS A 337 -6.36 -7.42 2.27
CA HIS A 337 -6.26 -7.59 3.72
C HIS A 337 -7.15 -6.57 4.43
N ASP A 338 -6.99 -5.29 4.11
CA ASP A 338 -7.77 -4.21 4.72
C ASP A 338 -9.27 -4.40 4.43
N ALA A 339 -9.63 -4.75 3.19
CA ALA A 339 -11.01 -5.08 2.84
C ALA A 339 -11.59 -6.21 3.69
N ASN A 340 -10.81 -7.25 4.00
CA ASN A 340 -11.23 -8.35 4.87
C ASN A 340 -11.32 -7.93 6.34
N THR A 341 -10.28 -7.27 6.86
CA THR A 341 -10.18 -6.80 8.25
C THR A 341 -11.31 -5.85 8.61
N TYR A 342 -11.69 -4.95 7.69
CA TYR A 342 -12.78 -4.00 7.90
C TYR A 342 -14.14 -4.51 7.38
N GLY A 343 -14.28 -5.79 7.06
CA GLY A 343 -15.57 -6.38 6.69
C GLY A 343 -16.22 -5.76 5.44
N ALA A 344 -15.42 -5.35 4.45
CA ALA A 344 -15.89 -4.74 3.21
C ALA A 344 -16.94 -5.60 2.50
N ALA A 345 -16.73 -6.93 2.47
CA ALA A 345 -17.65 -7.89 1.87
C ALA A 345 -19.04 -7.86 2.53
N ALA A 346 -19.09 -7.87 3.87
CA ALA A 346 -20.34 -7.84 4.63
C ALA A 346 -21.07 -6.50 4.47
N ARG A 347 -20.32 -5.40 4.26
CA ARG A 347 -20.85 -4.06 4.03
C ARG A 347 -21.21 -3.77 2.56
N GLY A 348 -21.03 -4.73 1.66
CA GLY A 348 -21.31 -4.55 0.23
C GLY A 348 -20.33 -3.61 -0.50
N LEU A 349 -19.16 -3.33 0.09
CA LEU A 349 -18.11 -2.46 -0.48
C LEU A 349 -17.28 -3.25 -1.51
N TRP A 350 -17.94 -3.73 -2.56
CA TRP A 350 -17.37 -4.63 -3.57
C TRP A 350 -16.14 -4.04 -4.29
N TRP A 351 -16.08 -2.71 -4.39
CA TRP A 351 -14.97 -1.97 -5.01
C TRP A 351 -13.64 -2.11 -4.26
N TRP A 352 -13.66 -2.55 -2.99
CA TRP A 352 -12.44 -2.81 -2.24
C TRP A 352 -11.84 -4.19 -2.55
N ILE A 353 -12.64 -5.09 -3.14
CA ILE A 353 -12.30 -6.50 -3.36
C ILE A 353 -12.11 -6.82 -4.85
N ALA A 354 -13.07 -6.44 -5.69
CA ALA A 354 -13.07 -6.83 -7.10
C ALA A 354 -11.91 -6.22 -7.90
N PRO A 355 -11.60 -4.92 -7.79
CA PRO A 355 -10.49 -4.32 -8.52
C PRO A 355 -9.10 -4.94 -8.26
N PRO A 356 -8.62 -5.12 -7.01
CA PRO A 356 -7.31 -5.76 -6.79
C PRO A 356 -7.29 -7.21 -7.30
N GLY A 357 -8.40 -7.96 -7.16
CA GLY A 357 -8.51 -9.31 -7.73
C GLY A 357 -8.44 -9.33 -9.26
N ILE A 358 -9.12 -8.39 -9.93
CA ILE A 358 -9.09 -8.24 -11.40
C ILE A 358 -7.67 -7.85 -11.86
N MET A 359 -6.99 -6.97 -11.14
CA MET A 359 -5.61 -6.56 -11.47
C MET A 359 -4.63 -7.74 -11.42
N ILE A 360 -4.74 -8.60 -10.39
CA ILE A 360 -3.96 -9.85 -10.30
C ILE A 360 -4.28 -10.75 -11.50
N ALA A 361 -5.56 -10.95 -11.82
CA ALA A 361 -5.99 -11.81 -12.92
C ALA A 361 -5.54 -11.31 -14.30
N ILE A 362 -5.71 -10.02 -14.59
CA ILE A 362 -5.28 -9.39 -15.85
C ILE A 362 -3.77 -9.48 -15.99
N THR A 363 -3.02 -9.19 -14.93
CA THR A 363 -1.56 -9.29 -14.96
C THR A 363 -1.13 -10.72 -15.25
N GLY A 364 -1.73 -11.70 -14.59
CA GLY A 364 -1.43 -13.11 -14.88
C GLY A 364 -1.77 -13.52 -16.30
N LEU A 365 -2.93 -13.11 -16.82
CA LEU A 365 -3.34 -13.38 -18.20
C LEU A 365 -2.38 -12.74 -19.21
N ALA A 366 -1.93 -11.51 -18.96
CA ALA A 366 -0.96 -10.82 -19.80
C ALA A 366 0.36 -11.60 -19.88
N PHE A 367 0.88 -12.09 -18.75
CA PHE A 367 2.10 -12.90 -18.75
C PHE A 367 1.93 -14.25 -19.44
N VAL A 368 0.77 -14.90 -19.30
CA VAL A 368 0.45 -16.12 -20.05
C VAL A 368 0.46 -15.87 -21.56
N PHE A 369 -0.16 -14.78 -22.03
CA PHE A 369 -0.13 -14.41 -23.45
C PHE A 369 1.28 -14.05 -23.95
N ILE A 370 2.07 -13.33 -23.15
CA ILE A 370 3.47 -13.06 -23.46
C ILE A 370 4.25 -14.38 -23.60
N GLY A 371 4.05 -15.32 -22.68
CA GLY A 371 4.66 -16.65 -22.74
C GLY A 371 4.34 -17.40 -24.02
N ASN A 372 3.06 -17.43 -24.40
CA ASN A 372 2.60 -18.09 -25.63
C ASN A 372 3.19 -17.43 -26.89
N ALA A 373 3.23 -16.09 -26.92
CA ALA A 373 3.82 -15.34 -28.03
C ALA A 373 5.33 -15.59 -28.15
N LEU A 374 6.05 -15.61 -27.02
CA LEU A 374 7.48 -15.92 -26.98
C LEU A 374 7.75 -17.36 -27.46
N ASP A 375 6.96 -18.34 -27.02
CA ASP A 375 7.14 -19.74 -27.45
C ASP A 375 6.95 -19.88 -28.97
N ALA A 376 5.97 -19.18 -29.56
CA ALA A 376 5.77 -19.16 -31.01
C ALA A 376 6.97 -18.57 -31.79
N ILE A 377 7.67 -17.58 -31.22
CA ILE A 377 8.82 -16.94 -31.87
C ILE A 377 10.09 -17.80 -31.72
N VAL A 378 10.31 -18.37 -30.53
CA VAL A 378 11.55 -19.09 -30.18
C VAL A 378 11.52 -20.54 -30.67
N ASN A 379 10.34 -21.14 -30.87
CA ASN A 379 10.20 -22.50 -31.38
C ASN A 379 10.12 -22.53 -32.93
N PRO A 380 11.20 -22.91 -33.65
CA PRO A 380 11.22 -22.91 -35.11
C PRO A 380 10.25 -23.92 -35.73
N LYS A 381 9.72 -24.89 -34.97
CA LYS A 381 8.72 -25.85 -35.47
C LYS A 381 7.31 -25.27 -35.57
N LEU A 382 7.05 -24.13 -34.93
CA LEU A 382 5.74 -23.45 -34.95
C LEU A 382 5.66 -22.32 -35.98
N LYS A 383 6.77 -21.96 -36.64
CA LYS A 383 6.77 -21.09 -37.82
C LYS A 383 6.23 -21.88 -39.02
N LYS A 384 4.94 -21.73 -39.31
CA LYS A 384 4.34 -22.10 -40.59
C LYS A 384 4.51 -20.98 -41.61
#